data_AF-A0A962JKB3-F1
#
_entry.id   AF-A0A962JKB3-F1
#
_cell.length_a   1.000
_cell.length_b   1.000
_cell.length_c   1.000
_cell.angle_alpha   90.00
_cell.angle_beta   90.00
_cell.angle_gamma   90.00
#
_symmetry.space_group_name_H-M   'P 1'
#
loop_
_entity.id
_entity.type
_entity.pdbx_description
1 polymer ?
#
loop_
_entity_poly.entity_id
_entity_poly.type
_entity_poly.pdbx_seq_one_letter_code
_entity_poly.pdbx_strand_id
1 'polypeptide(L)'
;SNTQSIQRAFEEVAKTREVTVQVAESLGFEIQFLESSSKKAGYVHIPAWRHALINIDHPLLRMGLSIIDTPGLNALGLEPELTLSFLPEAHALLFVLSADCGVTASDFAIWNNHIKDLAARSNTALYGIINKIDLLEDEDALYPIDVQEALNRLVRFSAQQLHLPTDNVLPLSARQGARSFMYNDDNLYQASRLASLEEALATSVITARQKALKNVTLKEVIEIVDTSLQTLTEKRAALQKEHDLFNRNEKDVEVELVGLTRLVRKEQEKHNQRLVVLQEGKVVLEQHLGRINELVGADKLEWHFNRAKESMTNAVAFGAAAAIAIFFQGLKLDLRRLRDE
;
A
#
# COMPACT_ATOMS: atom_id res chain seq x y z
N SER A 1 31.60 -18.42 42.87
CA SER A 1 30.81 -19.55 42.36
C SER A 1 30.62 -19.56 40.84
N ASN A 2 30.75 -18.43 40.12
CA ASN A 2 30.48 -18.35 38.68
C ASN A 2 31.70 -18.67 37.77
N THR A 3 32.93 -18.43 38.24
CA THR A 3 34.14 -18.61 37.40
C THR A 3 34.46 -20.07 37.09
N GLN A 4 34.26 -20.98 38.04
CA GLN A 4 34.50 -22.42 37.83
C GLN A 4 33.46 -23.06 36.90
N SER A 5 32.20 -22.61 36.93
CA SER A 5 31.17 -23.08 35.99
C SER A 5 31.44 -22.57 34.58
N ILE A 6 31.86 -21.32 34.44
CA ILE A 6 32.26 -20.74 33.15
C ILE A 6 33.47 -21.49 32.58
N GLN A 7 34.49 -21.75 33.40
CA GLN A 7 35.67 -22.49 32.95
C GLN A 7 35.30 -23.89 32.43
N ARG A 8 34.47 -24.64 33.17
CA ARG A 8 33.99 -25.96 32.71
C ARG A 8 33.17 -25.88 31.42
N ALA A 9 32.36 -24.84 31.26
CA ALA A 9 31.60 -24.63 30.03
C ALA A 9 32.54 -24.38 28.83
N PHE A 10 33.57 -23.55 29.00
CA PHE A 10 34.57 -23.33 27.95
C PHE A 10 35.42 -24.58 27.66
N GLU A 11 35.76 -25.38 28.68
CA GLU A 11 36.43 -26.68 28.49
C GLU A 11 35.57 -27.65 27.68
N GLU A 12 34.25 -27.68 27.89
CA GLU A 12 33.31 -28.48 27.09
C GLU A 12 33.22 -27.99 25.64
N VAL A 13 33.16 -26.68 25.40
CA VAL A 13 33.11 -26.08 24.07
C VAL A 13 34.41 -26.35 23.29
N ALA A 14 35.56 -26.36 23.98
CA ALA A 14 36.86 -26.63 23.39
C ALA A 14 37.13 -28.12 23.10
N LYS A 15 36.19 -29.02 23.39
CA LYS A 15 36.38 -30.45 23.12
C LYS A 15 36.57 -30.73 21.63
N THR A 16 37.52 -31.61 21.34
CA THR A 16 37.78 -32.13 20.01
C THR A 16 37.50 -33.63 19.95
N ARG A 17 37.24 -34.14 18.75
CA ARG A 17 37.07 -35.56 18.45
C ARG A 17 38.12 -35.99 17.43
N GLU A 18 38.74 -37.14 17.67
CA GLU A 18 39.60 -37.80 16.68
C GLU A 18 38.75 -38.52 15.63
N VAL A 19 38.97 -38.21 14.35
CA VAL A 19 38.33 -38.87 13.21
C VAL A 19 39.37 -39.22 12.14
N THR A 20 39.04 -40.13 11.22
CA THR A 20 39.91 -40.40 10.08
C THR A 20 39.91 -39.20 9.12
N VAL A 21 40.99 -39.05 8.35
CA VAL A 21 41.12 -37.99 7.33
C VAL A 21 39.92 -37.98 6.36
N GLN A 22 39.51 -39.16 5.88
CA GLN A 22 38.37 -39.31 4.97
C GLN A 22 37.05 -38.81 5.58
N VAL A 23 36.85 -39.03 6.88
CA VAL A 23 35.64 -38.57 7.58
C VAL A 23 35.69 -37.05 7.73
N ALA A 24 36.85 -36.47 8.05
CA ALA A 24 37.00 -35.02 8.13
C ALA A 24 36.71 -34.33 6.78
N GLU A 25 37.21 -34.88 5.67
CA GLU A 25 36.91 -34.39 4.32
C GLU A 25 35.42 -34.48 3.99
N SER A 26 34.78 -35.61 4.31
CA SER A 26 33.33 -35.78 4.08
C SER A 26 32.46 -34.80 4.87
N LEU A 27 32.98 -34.27 5.98
CA LEU A 27 32.33 -33.27 6.82
C LEU A 27 32.67 -31.82 6.40
N GLY A 28 33.47 -31.64 5.33
CA GLY A 28 33.82 -30.33 4.79
C GLY A 28 35.05 -29.67 5.44
N PHE A 29 35.82 -30.39 6.26
CA PHE A 29 37.05 -29.83 6.84
C PHE A 29 38.23 -29.94 5.87
N GLU A 30 39.04 -28.88 5.81
CA GLU A 30 40.32 -28.90 5.11
C GLU A 30 41.44 -29.47 5.99
N ILE A 31 42.02 -30.59 5.55
CA ILE A 31 43.01 -31.36 6.32
C ILE A 31 44.26 -30.53 6.67
N GLN A 32 44.65 -29.60 5.80
CA GLN A 32 45.84 -28.75 5.98
C GLN A 32 45.77 -27.85 7.23
N PHE A 33 44.56 -27.58 7.72
CA PHE A 33 44.32 -26.75 8.91
C PHE A 33 44.01 -27.58 10.16
N LEU A 34 43.97 -28.90 10.07
CA LEU A 34 43.67 -29.78 11.19
C LEU A 34 44.95 -30.34 11.83
N GLU A 35 44.93 -30.44 13.16
CA GLU A 35 46.01 -31.12 13.89
C GLU A 35 45.93 -32.63 13.69
N SER A 36 47.06 -33.22 13.27
CA SER A 36 47.20 -34.66 13.14
C SER A 36 47.25 -35.34 14.52
N SER A 37 46.56 -36.47 14.68
CA SER A 37 46.62 -37.24 15.92
C SER A 37 48.01 -37.85 16.09
N SER A 38 48.62 -37.61 17.25
CA SER A 38 49.91 -38.20 17.64
C SER A 38 49.80 -39.71 17.95
N LYS A 39 48.58 -40.23 18.17
CA LYS A 39 48.34 -41.62 18.60
C LYS A 39 48.01 -42.55 17.44
N LYS A 40 47.39 -42.04 16.37
CA LYS A 40 46.91 -42.83 15.23
C LYS A 40 47.26 -42.16 13.92
N ALA A 41 48.12 -42.81 13.13
CA ALA A 41 48.41 -42.35 11.77
C ALA A 41 47.12 -42.33 10.92
N GLY A 42 46.90 -41.26 10.17
CA GLY A 42 45.70 -41.07 9.35
C GLY A 42 44.46 -40.59 10.12
N TYR A 43 44.63 -40.11 11.35
CA TYR A 43 43.57 -39.45 12.13
C TYR A 43 43.90 -37.98 12.37
N VAL A 44 42.86 -37.16 12.44
CA VAL A 44 42.91 -35.72 12.68
C VAL A 44 41.93 -35.33 13.78
N HIS A 45 42.22 -34.24 14.49
CA HIS A 45 41.32 -33.68 15.48
C HIS A 45 40.37 -32.66 14.84
N ILE A 46 39.07 -32.87 15.01
CA ILE A 46 38.02 -31.91 14.61
C ILE A 46 37.28 -31.38 15.84
N PRO A 47 36.70 -30.17 15.80
CA PRO A 47 35.83 -29.67 16.86
C PRO A 47 34.66 -30.64 17.12
N ALA A 48 34.33 -30.89 18.40
CA ALA A 48 33.20 -31.73 18.76
C ALA A 48 31.85 -31.05 18.48
N TRP A 49 31.85 -29.71 18.40
CA TRP A 49 30.67 -28.87 18.26
C TRP A 49 30.79 -27.95 17.05
N ARG A 50 29.68 -27.76 16.34
CA ARG A 50 29.59 -26.83 15.20
C ARG A 50 29.33 -25.40 15.65
N HIS A 51 28.54 -25.22 16.71
CA HIS A 51 28.31 -23.94 17.39
C HIS A 51 28.02 -24.22 18.86
N ALA A 52 28.21 -23.21 19.71
CA ALA A 52 27.88 -23.26 21.12
C ALA A 52 27.09 -22.00 21.51
N LEU A 53 25.99 -22.18 22.23
CA LEU A 53 25.25 -21.07 22.81
C LEU A 53 25.64 -20.95 24.29
N ILE A 54 26.32 -19.86 24.62
CA ILE A 54 26.80 -19.60 25.98
C ILE A 54 25.96 -18.46 26.56
N ASN A 55 25.21 -18.76 27.63
CA ASN A 55 24.45 -17.75 28.35
C ASN A 55 25.17 -17.40 29.65
N ILE A 56 25.65 -16.16 29.76
CA ILE A 56 26.36 -15.64 30.92
C ILE A 56 25.50 -14.55 31.55
N ASP A 57 25.41 -14.58 32.87
CA ASP A 57 24.71 -13.53 33.59
C ASP A 57 25.53 -12.23 33.60
N HIS A 58 25.34 -11.40 32.58
CA HIS A 58 26.05 -10.14 32.37
C HIS A 58 25.08 -8.98 32.10
N PRO A 59 25.28 -7.79 32.71
CA PRO A 59 24.39 -6.64 32.53
C PRO A 59 24.15 -6.27 31.06
N LEU A 60 25.19 -6.27 30.22
CA LEU A 60 25.06 -5.96 28.79
C LEU A 60 24.26 -7.03 28.03
N LEU A 61 24.43 -8.32 28.37
CA LEU A 61 23.70 -9.41 27.71
C LEU A 61 22.22 -9.37 28.09
N ARG A 62 21.88 -9.02 29.34
CA ARG A 62 20.48 -8.80 29.78
C ARG A 62 19.80 -7.64 29.04
N MET A 63 20.56 -6.65 28.61
CA MET A 63 20.05 -5.54 27.79
C MET A 63 19.84 -5.92 26.31
N GLY A 64 20.11 -7.18 25.95
CA GLY A 64 19.89 -7.71 24.60
C GLY A 64 21.13 -7.70 23.71
N LEU A 65 22.33 -7.46 24.26
CA LEU A 65 23.57 -7.68 23.51
C LEU A 65 23.74 -9.18 23.25
N SER A 66 23.94 -9.55 21.98
CA SER A 66 24.32 -10.90 21.57
C SER A 66 25.63 -10.81 20.81
N ILE A 67 26.60 -11.64 21.19
CA ILE A 67 27.92 -11.68 20.58
C ILE A 67 28.02 -13.00 19.82
N ILE A 68 28.44 -12.92 18.56
CA ILE A 68 28.74 -14.08 17.73
C ILE A 68 30.26 -14.08 17.56
N ASP A 69 30.91 -15.06 18.17
CA ASP A 69 32.33 -15.31 17.96
C ASP A 69 32.48 -16.27 16.78
N THR A 70 33.15 -15.82 15.72
CA THR A 70 33.36 -16.64 14.53
C THR A 70 34.71 -17.34 14.68
N PRO A 71 34.80 -18.66 14.39
CA PRO A 71 36.09 -19.32 14.36
C PRO A 71 37.03 -18.57 13.41
N GLY A 72 38.33 -18.60 13.73
CA GLY A 72 39.34 -17.72 13.13
C GLY A 72 39.22 -17.60 11.61
N LEU A 73 39.66 -16.46 11.08
CA LEU A 73 39.54 -16.01 9.68
C LEU A 73 39.78 -17.09 8.59
N ASN A 74 40.58 -18.12 8.88
CA ASN A 74 40.78 -19.30 8.03
C ASN A 74 39.51 -20.17 7.84
N ALA A 75 38.54 -20.11 8.76
CA ALA A 75 37.27 -20.83 8.72
C ALA A 75 36.16 -20.07 7.96
N LEU A 76 36.29 -18.74 7.84
CA LEU A 76 35.32 -17.86 7.17
C LEU A 76 35.28 -18.09 5.64
N GLY A 77 36.40 -18.54 5.05
CA GLY A 77 36.48 -18.96 3.64
C GLY A 77 35.86 -20.34 3.35
N LEU A 78 35.64 -21.17 4.38
CA LEU A 78 35.24 -22.57 4.26
C LEU A 78 33.74 -22.79 4.46
N GLU A 79 33.14 -22.07 5.41
CA GLU A 79 31.70 -22.11 5.68
C GLU A 79 31.06 -20.73 5.53
N PRO A 80 30.86 -20.27 4.28
CA PRO A 80 30.20 -19.00 4.02
C PRO A 80 28.79 -18.96 4.60
N GLU A 81 28.07 -20.08 4.66
CA GLU A 81 26.65 -20.08 5.04
C GLU A 81 26.41 -19.62 6.48
N LEU A 82 27.20 -20.06 7.46
CA LEU A 82 26.93 -19.73 8.87
C LEU A 82 27.33 -18.30 9.22
N THR A 83 28.48 -17.84 8.70
CA THR A 83 28.94 -16.48 9.01
C THR A 83 28.19 -15.46 8.15
N LEU A 84 27.99 -15.73 6.85
CA LEU A 84 27.26 -14.82 5.97
C LEU A 84 25.75 -14.80 6.23
N SER A 85 25.15 -15.80 6.88
CA SER A 85 23.72 -15.74 7.23
C SER A 85 23.44 -14.77 8.37
N PHE A 86 24.36 -14.64 9.34
CA PHE A 86 24.15 -13.76 10.50
C PHE A 86 24.63 -12.32 10.28
N LEU A 87 25.57 -12.11 9.37
CA LEU A 87 26.10 -10.77 9.08
C LEU A 87 25.03 -9.75 8.62
N PRO A 88 24.01 -10.11 7.81
CA PRO A 88 22.93 -9.18 7.45
C PRO A 88 22.08 -8.72 8.64
N GLU A 89 21.99 -9.53 9.68
CA GLU A 89 21.24 -9.22 10.92
C GLU A 89 22.12 -8.53 11.97
N ALA A 90 23.45 -8.51 11.76
CA ALA A 90 24.38 -7.90 12.69
C ALA A 90 24.27 -6.38 12.67
N HIS A 91 24.11 -5.78 13.85
CA HIS A 91 24.07 -4.33 14.02
C HIS A 91 25.48 -3.71 13.91
N ALA A 92 26.49 -4.44 14.39
CA ALA A 92 27.89 -4.04 14.32
C ALA A 92 28.79 -5.25 14.05
N LEU A 93 29.89 -5.02 13.33
CA LEU A 93 30.94 -6.00 13.06
C LEU A 93 32.27 -5.49 13.61
N LEU A 94 32.95 -6.37 14.33
CA LEU A 94 34.28 -6.13 14.91
C LEU A 94 35.30 -6.98 14.16
N PHE A 95 36.14 -6.32 13.36
CA PHE A 95 37.24 -6.99 12.66
C PHE A 95 38.52 -6.85 13.49
N VAL A 96 38.91 -7.92 14.16
CA VAL A 96 40.03 -7.90 15.11
C VAL A 96 41.34 -8.20 14.41
N LEU A 97 42.27 -7.26 14.54
CA LEU A 97 43.65 -7.26 14.04
C LEU A 97 44.63 -7.23 15.21
N SER A 98 45.88 -7.54 14.93
CA SER A 98 46.95 -7.56 15.93
C SER A 98 47.92 -6.40 15.67
N ALA A 99 48.33 -5.70 16.73
CA ALA A 99 49.19 -4.51 16.64
C ALA A 99 50.62 -4.82 16.19
N ASP A 100 51.09 -6.05 16.41
CA ASP A 100 52.41 -6.57 16.02
C ASP A 100 52.61 -6.64 14.50
N CYS A 101 51.60 -7.11 13.78
CA CYS A 101 51.65 -7.36 12.33
C CYS A 101 50.84 -6.34 11.52
N GLY A 102 49.93 -5.61 12.16
CA GLY A 102 48.94 -4.77 11.48
C GLY A 102 48.01 -5.59 10.59
N VAL A 103 47.61 -5.04 9.44
CA VAL A 103 46.78 -5.75 8.46
C VAL A 103 47.67 -6.65 7.60
N THR A 104 47.51 -7.96 7.72
CA THR A 104 48.24 -8.91 6.87
C THR A 104 47.59 -9.05 5.48
N ALA A 105 48.32 -9.65 4.54
CA ALA A 105 47.77 -9.95 3.21
C ALA A 105 46.53 -10.87 3.28
N SER A 106 46.50 -11.80 4.23
CA SER A 106 45.36 -12.69 4.48
C SER A 106 44.15 -11.90 5.00
N ASP A 107 44.37 -11.02 5.98
CA ASP A 107 43.30 -10.19 6.55
C ASP A 107 42.70 -9.26 5.50
N PHE A 108 43.54 -8.66 4.66
CA PHE A 108 43.11 -7.80 3.56
C PHE A 108 42.27 -8.55 2.53
N ALA A 109 42.66 -9.77 2.17
CA ALA A 109 41.91 -10.61 1.24
C ALA A 109 40.51 -10.92 1.79
N ILE A 110 40.40 -11.27 3.07
CA ILE A 110 39.12 -11.59 3.70
C ILE A 110 38.24 -10.35 3.81
N TRP A 111 38.83 -9.22 4.20
CA TRP A 111 38.13 -7.95 4.27
C TRP A 111 37.48 -7.58 2.93
N ASN A 112 38.26 -7.66 1.84
CA ASN A 112 37.80 -7.25 0.52
C ASN A 112 36.82 -8.25 -0.11
N ASN A 113 37.00 -9.56 0.13
CA ASN A 113 36.18 -10.60 -0.50
C ASN A 113 34.84 -10.84 0.23
N HIS A 114 34.78 -10.62 1.55
CA HIS A 114 33.63 -11.04 2.36
C HIS A 114 32.97 -9.92 3.18
N ILE A 115 33.73 -8.94 3.67
CA ILE A 115 33.21 -7.97 4.65
C ILE A 115 32.75 -6.67 3.96
N LYS A 116 33.56 -6.14 3.05
CA LYS A 116 33.31 -4.84 2.39
C LYS A 116 31.95 -4.79 1.67
N ASP A 117 31.65 -5.81 0.88
CA ASP A 117 30.42 -5.86 0.10
C ASP A 117 29.18 -6.12 0.97
N LEU A 118 29.33 -6.83 2.09
CA LEU A 118 28.21 -7.11 2.97
C LEU A 118 27.79 -5.90 3.79
N ALA A 119 28.77 -5.13 4.27
CA ALA A 119 28.51 -3.92 5.03
C ALA A 119 27.79 -2.85 4.20
N ALA A 120 28.11 -2.77 2.91
CA ALA A 120 27.43 -1.86 1.98
C ALA A 120 25.94 -2.20 1.83
N ARG A 121 25.54 -3.47 2.00
CA ARG A 121 24.16 -3.94 1.80
C ARG A 121 23.30 -3.84 3.06
N SER A 122 23.89 -4.01 4.24
CA SER A 122 23.17 -4.23 5.50
C SER A 122 23.14 -3.01 6.43
N ASN A 123 23.84 -1.92 6.09
CA ASN A 123 23.95 -0.73 6.95
C ASN A 123 24.50 -1.07 8.36
N THR A 124 25.29 -2.12 8.45
CA THR A 124 25.98 -2.58 9.65
C THR A 124 27.16 -1.66 9.96
N ALA A 125 27.33 -1.29 11.23
CA ALA A 125 28.49 -0.51 11.66
C ALA A 125 29.76 -1.38 11.61
N LEU A 126 30.79 -0.92 10.91
CA LEU A 126 32.07 -1.61 10.81
C LEU A 126 33.12 -0.97 11.72
N TYR A 127 33.81 -1.81 12.50
CA TYR A 127 34.91 -1.39 13.36
C TYR A 127 36.14 -2.27 13.11
N GLY A 128 37.30 -1.64 12.88
CA GLY A 128 38.59 -2.31 12.85
C GLY A 128 39.24 -2.22 14.23
N ILE A 129 39.45 -3.35 14.90
CA ILE A 129 40.01 -3.38 16.25
C ILE A 129 41.48 -3.75 16.17
N ILE A 130 42.38 -2.84 16.55
CA ILE A 130 43.81 -3.14 16.63
C ILE A 130 44.10 -3.58 18.07
N ASN A 131 44.15 -4.88 18.30
CA ASN A 131 44.38 -5.49 19.60
C ASN A 131 45.88 -5.64 19.89
N LYS A 132 46.24 -5.86 21.17
CA LYS A 132 47.61 -6.05 21.67
C LYS A 132 48.51 -4.82 21.61
N ILE A 133 47.95 -3.61 21.80
CA ILE A 133 48.74 -2.38 21.84
C ILE A 133 49.75 -2.36 23.00
N ASP A 134 49.58 -3.20 24.03
CA ASP A 134 50.52 -3.37 25.13
C ASP A 134 51.90 -3.86 24.65
N LEU A 135 51.97 -4.54 23.50
CA LEU A 135 53.25 -4.96 22.92
C LEU A 135 54.07 -3.78 22.41
N LEU A 136 53.44 -2.68 22.00
CA LEU A 136 54.12 -1.47 21.55
C LEU A 136 54.78 -0.70 22.70
N GLU A 137 54.32 -0.92 23.94
CA GLU A 137 54.94 -0.36 25.14
C GLU A 137 56.16 -1.17 25.60
N ASP A 138 56.20 -2.46 25.27
CA ASP A 138 57.27 -3.39 25.62
C ASP A 138 58.47 -3.36 24.63
N GLU A 139 58.29 -2.80 23.42
CA GLU A 139 59.33 -2.71 22.39
C GLU A 139 60.38 -1.61 22.70
N ASP A 140 61.55 -2.06 23.14
CA ASP A 140 62.84 -1.37 23.25
C ASP A 140 62.91 -0.06 24.06
N ALA A 141 63.20 -0.20 25.36
CA ALA A 141 63.67 0.88 26.24
C ALA A 141 64.98 1.57 25.80
N LEU A 142 65.64 1.11 24.72
CA LEU A 142 66.87 1.69 24.18
C LEU A 142 66.65 2.88 23.24
N TYR A 143 65.48 2.98 22.61
CA TYR A 143 65.11 4.10 21.74
C TYR A 143 63.66 4.48 22.05
N PRO A 144 63.40 5.61 22.76
CA PRO A 144 62.04 6.03 23.05
C PRO A 144 61.35 6.42 21.74
N ILE A 145 60.60 5.49 21.17
CA ILE A 145 59.62 5.76 20.13
C ILE A 145 58.43 6.42 20.84
N ASP A 146 57.89 7.49 20.24
CA ASP A 146 56.60 8.00 20.69
C ASP A 146 55.53 6.96 20.35
N VAL A 147 55.17 6.14 21.35
CA VAL A 147 54.17 5.07 21.25
C VAL A 147 52.85 5.61 20.69
N GLN A 148 52.50 6.87 21.01
CA GLN A 148 51.30 7.50 20.51
C GLN A 148 51.40 7.81 19.01
N GLU A 149 52.57 8.25 18.53
CA GLU A 149 52.81 8.47 17.11
C GLU A 149 52.80 7.16 16.31
N ALA A 150 53.44 6.10 16.83
CA ALA A 150 53.44 4.77 16.22
C ALA A 150 52.02 4.20 16.11
N LEU A 151 51.25 4.30 17.18
CA LEU A 151 49.85 3.85 17.21
C LEU A 151 48.97 4.68 16.28
N ASN A 152 49.14 6.00 16.22
CA ASN A 152 48.43 6.85 15.27
C ASN A 152 48.74 6.49 13.82
N ARG A 153 50.01 6.17 13.52
CA ARG A 153 50.42 5.71 12.19
C ARG A 153 49.78 4.37 11.85
N LEU A 154 49.75 3.43 12.78
CA LEU A 154 49.13 2.11 12.60
C LEU A 154 47.61 2.23 12.36
N VAL A 155 46.93 3.09 13.12
CA VAL A 155 45.50 3.40 12.94
C VAL A 155 45.25 3.99 11.55
N ARG A 156 46.03 5.00 11.13
CA ARG A 156 45.87 5.62 9.81
C ARG A 156 46.12 4.63 8.67
N PHE A 157 47.16 3.81 8.79
CA PHE A 157 47.50 2.82 7.78
C PHE A 157 46.41 1.73 7.66
N SER A 158 45.95 1.22 8.80
CA SER A 158 44.87 0.22 8.84
C SER A 158 43.55 0.79 8.31
N ALA A 159 43.22 2.03 8.68
CA ALA A 159 42.04 2.73 8.16
C ALA A 159 42.07 2.89 6.63
N GLN A 160 43.24 3.24 6.07
CA GLN A 160 43.43 3.34 4.62
C GLN A 160 43.28 1.99 3.91
N GLN A 161 43.88 0.93 4.44
CA GLN A 161 43.79 -0.41 3.86
C GLN A 161 42.37 -0.98 3.92
N LEU A 162 41.68 -0.80 5.05
CA LEU A 162 40.31 -1.29 5.22
C LEU A 162 39.26 -0.36 4.60
N HIS A 163 39.65 0.81 4.10
CA HIS A 163 38.73 1.87 3.64
C HIS A 163 37.69 2.26 4.70
N LEU A 164 38.12 2.32 5.96
CA LEU A 164 37.29 2.74 7.09
C LEU A 164 37.60 4.19 7.49
N PRO A 165 36.64 4.93 8.05
CA PRO A 165 36.92 6.16 8.78
C PRO A 165 37.93 5.87 9.90
N THR A 166 38.85 6.79 10.15
CA THR A 166 39.84 6.64 11.24
C THR A 166 39.19 6.45 12.61
N ASP A 167 38.02 7.05 12.81
CA ASP A 167 37.25 6.98 14.06
C ASP A 167 36.66 5.59 14.31
N ASN A 168 36.55 4.76 13.26
CA ASN A 168 36.07 3.39 13.34
C ASN A 168 37.22 2.38 13.51
N VAL A 169 38.47 2.84 13.57
CA VAL A 169 39.63 1.98 13.83
C VAL A 169 40.10 2.22 15.25
N LEU A 170 39.83 1.25 16.12
CA LEU A 170 39.97 1.38 17.57
C LEU A 170 41.16 0.55 18.07
N PRO A 171 42.23 1.20 18.57
CA PRO A 171 43.35 0.53 19.19
C PRO A 171 43.04 0.20 20.65
N LEU A 172 43.22 -1.06 21.07
CA LEU A 172 42.97 -1.51 22.44
C LEU A 172 43.89 -2.64 22.90
N SER A 173 43.99 -2.84 24.21
CA SER A 173 44.62 -4.03 24.80
C SER A 173 43.59 -4.85 25.56
N ALA A 174 43.13 -5.94 24.95
CA ALA A 174 42.22 -6.89 25.62
C ALA A 174 42.86 -7.50 26.87
N ARG A 175 44.20 -7.66 26.89
CA ARG A 175 44.94 -8.19 28.03
C ARG A 175 44.91 -7.24 29.22
N GLN A 176 45.22 -5.96 29.00
CA GLN A 176 45.15 -4.95 30.06
C GLN A 176 43.71 -4.77 30.54
N GLY A 177 42.73 -4.81 29.62
CA GLY A 177 41.31 -4.75 29.96
C GLY A 177 40.80 -5.94 30.78
N ALA A 178 41.23 -7.16 30.46
CA ALA A 178 40.90 -8.32 31.28
C ALA A 178 41.54 -8.24 32.67
N ARG A 179 42.79 -7.75 32.76
CA ARG A 179 43.48 -7.52 34.04
C ARG A 179 42.80 -6.44 34.87
N SER A 180 42.39 -5.33 34.26
CA SER A 180 41.67 -4.27 34.98
C SER A 180 40.38 -4.79 35.58
N PHE A 181 39.64 -5.64 34.86
CA PHE A 181 38.44 -6.30 35.39
C PHE A 181 38.75 -7.26 36.54
N MET A 182 39.83 -8.04 36.46
CA MET A 182 40.21 -8.98 37.52
C MET A 182 40.73 -8.30 38.79
N TYR A 183 41.52 -7.23 38.65
CA TYR A 183 42.16 -6.52 39.75
C TYR A 183 41.40 -5.26 40.19
N ASN A 184 40.33 -4.91 39.48
CA ASN A 184 39.54 -3.70 39.67
C ASN A 184 40.41 -2.42 39.64
N ASP A 185 41.31 -2.35 38.66
CA ASP A 185 42.30 -1.28 38.49
C ASP A 185 41.90 -0.34 37.34
N ASP A 186 41.45 0.86 37.70
CA ASP A 186 41.00 1.88 36.74
C ASP A 186 42.14 2.38 35.84
N ASN A 187 43.39 2.35 36.28
CA ASN A 187 44.51 2.80 35.46
C ASN A 187 44.75 1.85 34.29
N LEU A 188 44.69 0.54 34.55
CA LEU A 188 44.77 -0.49 33.51
C LEU A 188 43.56 -0.42 32.57
N TYR A 189 42.39 -0.04 33.08
CA TYR A 189 41.21 0.15 32.24
C TYR A 189 41.40 1.31 31.26
N GLN A 190 41.91 2.45 31.72
CA GLN A 190 42.22 3.60 30.85
C GLN A 190 43.33 3.27 29.84
N ALA A 191 44.40 2.59 30.28
CA ALA A 191 45.50 2.16 29.40
C ALA A 191 45.01 1.19 28.31
N SER A 192 44.06 0.31 28.64
CA SER A 192 43.49 -0.65 27.70
C SER A 192 42.69 -0.03 26.56
N ARG A 193 42.22 1.23 26.72
CA ARG A 193 41.34 1.97 25.81
C ARG A 193 40.00 1.29 25.50
N LEU A 194 39.56 0.33 26.31
CA LEU A 194 38.28 -0.37 26.14
C LEU A 194 37.07 0.57 26.15
N ALA A 195 37.14 1.66 26.92
CA ALA A 195 36.06 2.65 26.98
C ALA A 195 35.66 3.19 25.59
N SER A 196 36.63 3.38 24.69
CA SER A 196 36.38 3.85 23.33
C SER A 196 35.58 2.85 22.50
N LEU A 197 35.83 1.56 22.69
CA LEU A 197 35.07 0.48 22.07
C LEU A 197 33.65 0.40 22.63
N GLU A 198 33.50 0.50 23.94
CA GLU A 198 32.18 0.48 24.59
C GLU A 198 31.29 1.62 24.13
N GLU A 199 31.85 2.84 24.04
CA GLU A 199 31.14 4.02 23.56
C GLU A 199 30.74 3.90 22.07
N ALA A 200 31.65 3.40 21.24
CA ALA A 200 31.38 3.16 19.82
C ALA A 200 30.28 2.11 19.61
N LEU A 201 30.32 1.01 20.36
CA LEU A 201 29.30 -0.03 20.33
C LEU A 201 27.95 0.49 20.86
N ALA A 202 27.95 1.25 21.96
CA ALA A 202 26.72 1.84 22.50
C ALA A 202 26.06 2.77 21.47
N THR A 203 26.84 3.65 20.83
CA THR A 203 26.35 4.61 19.84
C THR A 203 25.83 3.92 18.59
N SER A 204 26.53 2.91 18.08
CA SER A 204 26.09 2.15 16.89
C SER A 204 24.81 1.36 17.16
N VAL A 205 24.69 0.71 18.33
CA VAL A 205 23.47 -0.01 18.73
C VAL A 205 22.28 0.95 18.86
N ILE A 206 22.47 2.11 19.48
CA ILE A 206 21.40 3.12 19.59
C ILE A 206 20.95 3.59 18.20
N THR A 207 21.90 3.92 17.34
CA THR A 207 21.62 4.41 15.98
C THR A 207 20.91 3.35 15.14
N ALA A 208 21.38 2.10 15.21
CA ALA A 208 20.78 0.98 14.51
C ALA A 208 19.35 0.71 15.00
N ARG A 209 19.14 0.73 16.33
CA ARG A 209 17.81 0.55 16.93
C ARG A 209 16.85 1.68 16.55
N GLN A 210 17.30 2.94 16.57
CA GLN A 210 16.50 4.08 16.11
C GLN A 210 16.11 3.93 14.64
N LYS A 211 17.04 3.49 13.78
CA LYS A 211 16.78 3.29 12.35
C LYS A 211 15.81 2.14 12.11
N ALA A 212 15.94 1.03 12.84
CA ALA A 212 15.01 -0.09 12.78
C ALA A 212 13.60 0.31 13.21
N LEU A 213 13.46 1.01 14.36
CA LEU A 213 12.18 1.54 14.83
C LEU A 213 11.55 2.50 13.81
N LYS A 214 12.35 3.39 13.22
CA LYS A 214 11.88 4.32 12.19
C LYS A 214 11.37 3.57 10.95
N ASN A 215 12.06 2.53 10.51
CA ASN A 215 11.64 1.75 9.34
C ASN A 215 10.34 0.97 9.61
N VAL A 216 10.18 0.37 10.79
CA VAL A 216 8.96 -0.36 11.17
C VAL A 216 7.76 0.60 11.22
N THR A 217 7.90 1.71 11.95
CA THR A 217 6.84 2.72 12.05
C THR A 217 6.48 3.35 10.70
N LEU A 218 7.48 3.64 9.85
CA LEU A 218 7.22 4.13 8.49
C LEU A 218 6.45 3.11 7.64
N LYS A 219 6.79 1.83 7.75
CA LYS A 219 6.09 0.77 7.00
C LYS A 219 4.62 0.67 7.41
N GLU A 220 4.34 0.70 8.72
CA GLU A 220 2.97 0.72 9.24
C GLU A 220 2.18 1.94 8.76
N VAL A 221 2.81 3.13 8.79
CA VAL A 221 2.17 4.36 8.29
C VAL A 221 1.88 4.27 6.80
N ILE A 222 2.81 3.75 5.99
CA ILE A 222 2.59 3.54 4.55
C ILE A 222 1.40 2.60 4.33
N GLU A 223 1.32 1.50 5.07
CA GLU A 223 0.23 0.54 4.95
C GLU A 223 -1.14 1.15 5.32
N ILE A 224 -1.18 1.97 6.37
CA ILE A 224 -2.40 2.73 6.77
C ILE A 224 -2.80 3.75 5.69
N VAL A 225 -1.83 4.43 5.09
CA VAL A 225 -2.08 5.41 4.03
C VAL A 225 -2.61 4.71 2.77
N ASP A 226 -2.00 3.61 2.37
CA ASP A 226 -2.44 2.84 1.19
C ASP A 226 -3.86 2.29 1.36
N THR A 227 -4.17 1.70 2.52
CA THR A 227 -5.53 1.23 2.83
C THR A 227 -6.55 2.38 2.87
N SER A 228 -6.17 3.53 3.42
CA SER A 228 -7.02 4.73 3.44
C SER A 228 -7.27 5.26 2.03
N LEU A 229 -6.24 5.31 1.17
CA LEU A 229 -6.35 5.72 -0.23
C LEU A 229 -7.25 4.75 -1.00
N GLN A 230 -7.08 3.44 -0.82
CA GLN A 230 -7.92 2.44 -1.47
C GLN A 230 -9.40 2.63 -1.08
N THR A 231 -9.69 2.78 0.21
CA THR A 231 -11.04 3.03 0.73
C THR A 231 -11.65 4.33 0.17
N LEU A 232 -10.86 5.40 0.10
CA LEU A 232 -11.31 6.68 -0.49
C LEU A 232 -11.58 6.55 -1.99
N THR A 233 -10.76 5.77 -2.70
CA THR A 233 -10.91 5.55 -4.14
C THR A 233 -12.20 4.77 -4.44
N GLU A 234 -12.51 3.76 -3.63
CA GLU A 234 -13.76 3.01 -3.69
C GLU A 234 -14.97 3.89 -3.37
N LYS A 235 -14.91 4.68 -2.29
CA LYS A 235 -15.97 5.64 -1.94
C LYS A 235 -16.20 6.66 -3.06
N ARG A 236 -15.14 7.19 -3.66
CA ARG A 236 -15.23 8.12 -4.80
C ARG A 236 -15.91 7.45 -5.97
N ALA A 237 -15.53 6.22 -6.32
CA ALA A 237 -16.16 5.48 -7.41
C ALA A 237 -17.64 5.20 -7.15
N ALA A 238 -18.02 4.89 -5.90
CA ALA A 238 -19.41 4.70 -5.50
C ALA A 238 -20.22 6.00 -5.63
N LEU A 239 -19.72 7.10 -5.08
CA LEU A 239 -20.37 8.42 -5.18
C LEU A 239 -20.48 8.90 -6.63
N GLN A 240 -19.48 8.59 -7.47
CA GLN A 240 -19.51 8.96 -8.88
C GLN A 240 -20.60 8.20 -9.63
N LYS A 241 -20.78 6.90 -9.35
CA LYS A 241 -21.91 6.12 -9.87
C LYS A 241 -23.25 6.69 -9.41
N GLU A 242 -23.36 7.07 -8.13
CA GLU A 242 -24.57 7.68 -7.60
C GLU A 242 -24.87 9.03 -8.28
N HIS A 243 -23.86 9.87 -8.47
CA HIS A 243 -23.98 11.13 -9.19
C HIS A 243 -24.42 10.93 -10.65
N ASP A 244 -23.85 9.94 -11.34
CA ASP A 244 -24.24 9.61 -12.71
C ASP A 244 -25.70 9.13 -12.82
N LEU A 245 -26.19 8.39 -11.81
CA LEU A 245 -27.60 7.99 -11.73
C LEU A 245 -28.52 9.20 -11.53
N PHE A 246 -28.17 10.13 -10.63
CA PHE A 246 -28.95 11.35 -10.42
C PHE A 246 -28.97 12.24 -11.67
N ASN A 247 -27.83 12.45 -12.33
CA ASN A 247 -27.76 13.25 -13.55
C ASN A 247 -28.55 12.64 -14.72
N ARG A 248 -28.61 11.32 -14.81
CA ARG A 248 -29.45 10.63 -15.82
C ARG A 248 -30.92 10.85 -15.53
N ASN A 249 -31.35 10.66 -14.28
CA ASN A 249 -32.74 10.85 -13.90
C ASN A 249 -33.21 12.30 -14.12
N GLU A 250 -32.38 13.31 -13.84
CA GLU A 250 -32.77 14.71 -14.04
C GLU A 250 -32.97 15.04 -15.52
N LYS A 251 -32.06 14.58 -16.40
CA LYS A 251 -32.18 14.78 -17.85
C LYS A 251 -33.34 13.99 -18.48
N ASP A 252 -33.55 12.75 -18.06
CA ASP A 252 -34.63 11.93 -18.61
C ASP A 252 -36.01 12.43 -18.15
N VAL A 253 -36.14 12.82 -16.88
CA VAL A 253 -37.40 13.39 -16.34
C VAL A 253 -37.72 14.74 -16.98
N GLU A 254 -36.73 15.60 -17.21
CA GLU A 254 -36.94 16.89 -17.87
C GLU A 254 -37.38 16.70 -19.34
N VAL A 255 -36.73 15.79 -20.08
CA VAL A 255 -37.09 15.49 -21.47
C VAL A 255 -38.49 14.86 -21.57
N GLU A 256 -38.84 13.95 -20.66
CA GLU A 256 -40.15 13.28 -20.65
C GLU A 256 -41.27 14.27 -20.28
N LEU A 257 -41.08 15.11 -19.26
CA LEU A 257 -42.05 16.14 -18.86
C LEU A 257 -42.31 17.17 -19.97
N VAL A 258 -41.25 17.62 -20.66
CA VAL A 258 -41.38 18.53 -21.80
C VAL A 258 -42.11 17.84 -22.95
N GLY A 259 -41.84 16.56 -23.21
CA GLY A 259 -42.53 15.75 -24.21
C GLY A 259 -44.03 15.59 -23.91
N LEU A 260 -44.38 15.20 -22.69
CA LEU A 260 -45.77 15.05 -22.23
C LEU A 260 -46.53 16.38 -22.28
N THR A 261 -45.91 17.47 -21.83
CA THR A 261 -46.53 18.80 -21.90
C THR A 261 -46.83 19.23 -23.34
N ARG A 262 -45.94 18.89 -24.28
CA ARG A 262 -46.15 19.16 -25.70
C ARG A 262 -47.28 18.33 -26.30
N LEU A 263 -47.39 17.06 -25.91
CA LEU A 263 -48.49 16.19 -26.33
C LEU A 263 -49.84 16.69 -25.81
N VAL A 264 -49.92 17.01 -24.51
CA VAL A 264 -51.13 17.55 -23.88
C VAL A 264 -51.56 18.86 -24.55
N ARG A 265 -50.63 19.78 -24.85
CA ARG A 265 -50.95 21.01 -25.60
C ARG A 265 -51.53 20.73 -26.98
N LYS A 266 -50.93 19.80 -27.73
CA LYS A 266 -51.40 19.42 -29.07
C LYS A 266 -52.79 18.78 -29.03
N GLU A 267 -53.08 18.01 -27.99
CA GLU A 267 -54.38 17.38 -27.81
C GLU A 267 -55.46 18.40 -27.40
N GLN A 268 -55.12 19.33 -26.50
CA GLN A 268 -55.98 20.47 -26.13
C GLN A 268 -56.32 21.35 -27.33
N GLU A 269 -55.36 21.63 -28.20
CA GLU A 269 -55.59 22.43 -29.40
C GLU A 269 -56.54 21.73 -30.37
N LYS A 270 -56.37 20.42 -30.59
CA LYS A 270 -57.32 19.61 -31.36
C LYS A 270 -58.72 19.58 -30.73
N HIS A 271 -58.79 19.51 -29.39
CA HIS A 271 -60.06 19.52 -28.69
C HIS A 271 -60.78 20.87 -28.87
N ASN A 272 -60.07 21.99 -28.73
CA ASN A 272 -60.60 23.32 -28.96
C ASN A 272 -61.07 23.51 -30.41
N GLN A 273 -60.32 23.03 -31.40
CA GLN A 273 -60.76 23.05 -32.80
C GLN A 273 -62.07 22.28 -33.01
N ARG A 274 -62.20 21.09 -32.39
CA ARG A 274 -63.44 20.30 -32.45
C ARG A 274 -64.60 21.02 -31.77
N LEU A 275 -64.36 21.70 -30.65
CA LEU A 275 -65.39 22.48 -29.95
C LEU A 275 -65.90 23.64 -30.81
N VAL A 276 -65.01 24.36 -31.51
CA VAL A 276 -65.41 25.43 -32.42
C VAL A 276 -66.30 24.89 -33.54
N VAL A 277 -65.89 23.80 -34.20
CA VAL A 277 -66.69 23.17 -35.26
C VAL A 277 -68.06 22.70 -34.75
N LEU A 278 -68.13 22.16 -33.52
CA LEU A 278 -69.39 21.76 -32.91
C LEU A 278 -70.30 22.96 -32.59
N GLN A 279 -69.73 24.07 -32.12
CA GLN A 279 -70.48 25.29 -31.86
C GLN A 279 -71.02 25.90 -33.17
N GLU A 280 -70.19 25.97 -34.20
CA GLU A 280 -70.60 26.44 -35.53
C GLU A 280 -71.71 25.54 -36.11
N GLY A 281 -71.54 24.23 -36.04
CA GLY A 281 -72.56 23.26 -36.48
C GLY A 281 -73.88 23.39 -35.70
N LYS A 282 -73.81 23.64 -34.39
CA LYS A 282 -74.99 23.87 -33.55
C LYS A 282 -75.75 25.14 -34.00
N VAL A 283 -75.05 26.24 -34.25
CA VAL A 283 -75.66 27.49 -34.71
C VAL A 283 -76.35 27.30 -36.05
N VAL A 284 -75.71 26.59 -36.98
CA VAL A 284 -76.29 26.28 -38.30
C VAL A 284 -77.54 25.39 -38.16
N LEU A 285 -77.49 24.37 -37.30
CA LEU A 285 -78.65 23.51 -37.02
C LEU A 285 -79.82 24.29 -36.41
N GLU A 286 -79.56 25.19 -35.46
CA GLU A 286 -80.59 26.06 -34.86
C GLU A 286 -81.23 26.99 -35.90
N GLN A 287 -80.43 27.54 -36.84
CA GLN A 287 -80.94 28.34 -37.94
C GLN A 287 -81.81 27.53 -38.91
N HIS A 288 -81.39 26.32 -39.29
CA HIS A 288 -82.19 25.45 -40.15
C HIS A 288 -83.49 25.00 -39.47
N LEU A 289 -83.44 24.66 -38.16
CA LEU A 289 -84.63 24.34 -37.38
C LEU A 289 -85.61 25.50 -37.33
N GLY A 290 -85.13 26.73 -37.10
CA GLY A 290 -85.96 27.93 -37.12
C GLY A 290 -86.66 28.11 -38.47
N ARG A 291 -85.93 27.97 -39.58
CA ARG A 291 -86.48 28.11 -40.94
C ARG A 291 -87.49 27.01 -41.30
N ILE A 292 -87.21 25.76 -40.92
CA ILE A 292 -88.17 24.66 -41.12
C ILE A 292 -89.44 24.91 -40.31
N ASN A 293 -89.31 25.41 -39.08
CA ASN A 293 -90.45 25.72 -38.23
C ASN A 293 -91.27 26.90 -38.78
N GLU A 294 -90.67 27.91 -39.40
CA GLU A 294 -91.43 28.98 -40.08
C GLU A 294 -92.22 28.49 -41.30
N LEU A 295 -91.70 27.47 -42.01
CA LEU A 295 -92.32 26.99 -43.25
C LEU A 295 -93.37 25.88 -43.02
N VAL A 296 -93.19 25.06 -41.99
CA VAL A 296 -94.01 23.86 -41.72
C VAL A 296 -94.63 23.87 -40.32
N GLY A 297 -94.39 24.93 -39.53
CA GLY A 297 -94.92 25.08 -38.18
C GLY A 297 -96.46 25.11 -38.15
N ALA A 298 -97.00 24.77 -36.97
CA ALA A 298 -98.43 24.69 -36.72
C ALA A 298 -99.17 25.97 -37.17
N ASP A 299 -98.58 27.14 -36.92
CA ASP A 299 -99.17 28.44 -37.27
C ASP A 299 -99.39 28.61 -38.79
N LYS A 300 -98.45 28.13 -39.61
CA LYS A 300 -98.55 28.25 -41.08
C LYS A 300 -99.48 27.20 -41.67
N LEU A 301 -99.52 26.00 -41.08
CA LEU A 301 -100.52 24.99 -41.40
C LEU A 301 -101.93 25.47 -41.06
N GLU A 302 -102.09 26.16 -39.92
CA GLU A 302 -103.35 26.75 -39.49
C GLU A 302 -103.77 27.94 -40.36
N TRP A 303 -102.79 28.73 -40.85
CA TRP A 303 -103.05 29.75 -41.88
C TRP A 303 -103.57 29.13 -43.19
N HIS A 304 -102.94 28.07 -43.71
CA HIS A 304 -103.42 27.37 -44.91
C HIS A 304 -104.80 26.75 -44.67
N PHE A 305 -105.05 26.20 -43.48
CA PHE A 305 -106.34 25.63 -43.09
C PHE A 305 -107.45 26.68 -43.05
N ASN A 306 -107.21 27.83 -42.41
CA ASN A 306 -108.16 28.94 -42.36
C ASN A 306 -108.43 29.52 -43.75
N ARG A 307 -107.41 29.67 -44.59
CA ARG A 307 -107.56 30.09 -45.99
C ARG A 307 -108.42 29.12 -46.81
N ALA A 308 -108.25 27.81 -46.60
CA ALA A 308 -109.09 26.79 -47.23
C ALA A 308 -110.55 26.88 -46.74
N LYS A 309 -110.75 27.12 -45.43
CA LYS A 309 -112.07 27.28 -44.81
C LYS A 309 -112.81 28.52 -45.34
N GLU A 310 -112.15 29.66 -45.47
CA GLU A 310 -112.73 30.89 -46.03
C GLU A 310 -113.15 30.73 -47.49
N SER A 311 -112.36 29.99 -48.29
CA SER A 311 -112.74 29.65 -49.67
C SER A 311 -113.97 28.74 -49.74
N MET A 312 -114.24 27.95 -48.70
CA MET A 312 -115.39 27.06 -48.62
C MET A 312 -116.69 27.82 -48.35
N THR A 313 -116.63 28.91 -47.57
CA THR A 313 -117.79 29.76 -47.23
C THR A 313 -118.31 30.59 -48.41
N ASN A 314 -117.49 30.87 -49.43
CA ASN A 314 -117.88 31.71 -50.57
C ASN A 314 -118.33 30.93 -51.82
N ALA A 315 -118.28 29.60 -51.84
CA ALA A 315 -118.55 28.80 -53.04
C ALA A 315 -119.76 27.87 -52.88
N VAL A 316 -120.89 28.24 -53.49
CA VAL A 316 -122.12 27.42 -53.53
C VAL A 316 -122.01 26.40 -54.67
N ALA A 317 -122.11 25.11 -54.32
CA ALA A 317 -122.22 23.91 -55.17
C ALA A 317 -120.95 23.09 -55.58
N PHE A 318 -119.71 23.56 -55.36
CA PHE A 318 -118.48 22.74 -55.57
C PHE A 318 -117.33 23.05 -54.57
N GLY A 319 -117.64 23.56 -53.37
CA GLY A 319 -116.68 24.20 -52.46
C GLY A 319 -115.61 23.30 -51.80
N ALA A 320 -115.90 22.03 -51.50
CA ALA A 320 -114.98 21.20 -50.70
C ALA A 320 -113.74 20.72 -51.49
N ALA A 321 -113.92 20.29 -52.74
CA ALA A 321 -112.81 19.80 -53.58
C ALA A 321 -111.85 20.95 -53.97
N ALA A 322 -112.38 22.15 -54.21
CA ALA A 322 -111.58 23.34 -54.49
C ALA A 322 -110.78 23.82 -53.26
N ALA A 323 -111.38 23.82 -52.07
CA ALA A 323 -110.71 24.18 -50.82
C ALA A 323 -109.55 23.24 -50.48
N ILE A 324 -109.74 21.93 -50.63
CA ILE A 324 -108.69 20.91 -50.44
C ILE A 324 -107.56 21.11 -51.46
N ALA A 325 -107.88 21.41 -52.72
CA ALA A 325 -106.87 21.68 -53.74
C ALA A 325 -106.02 22.91 -53.40
N ILE A 326 -106.65 24.01 -52.93
CA ILE A 326 -105.94 25.23 -52.53
C ILE A 326 -105.00 24.96 -51.34
N PHE A 327 -105.46 24.20 -50.34
CA PHE A 327 -104.63 23.80 -49.19
C PHE A 327 -103.38 23.02 -49.64
N PHE A 328 -103.56 21.93 -50.39
CA PHE A 328 -102.44 21.10 -50.83
C PHE A 328 -101.55 21.80 -51.86
N GLN A 329 -102.08 22.73 -52.66
CA GLN A 329 -101.28 23.54 -53.57
C GLN A 329 -100.40 24.56 -52.81
N GLY A 330 -100.94 25.21 -51.77
CA GLY A 330 -100.17 26.08 -50.88
C GLY A 330 -99.07 25.34 -50.14
N LEU A 331 -99.39 24.17 -49.57
CA LEU A 331 -98.44 23.32 -48.87
C LEU A 331 -97.34 22.78 -49.81
N LYS A 332 -97.71 22.42 -51.06
CA LYS A 332 -96.75 21.97 -52.08
C LYS A 332 -95.83 23.10 -52.57
N LEU A 333 -96.29 24.34 -52.58
CA LEU A 333 -95.46 25.52 -52.88
C LEU A 333 -94.45 25.80 -51.77
N ASP A 334 -94.88 25.74 -50.51
CA ASP A 334 -93.99 25.90 -49.36
C ASP A 334 -92.94 24.79 -49.26
N LEU A 335 -93.33 23.53 -49.52
CA LEU A 335 -92.38 22.40 -49.58
C LEU A 335 -91.42 22.47 -50.79
N ARG A 336 -91.83 23.08 -51.90
CA ARG A 336 -90.92 23.33 -53.04
C ARG A 336 -89.90 24.42 -52.72
N ARG A 337 -90.31 25.49 -52.04
CA ARG A 337 -89.38 26.54 -51.55
C ARG A 337 -88.34 26.00 -50.58
N LEU A 338 -88.69 24.98 -49.79
CA LEU A 338 -87.77 24.30 -48.87
C LEU A 338 -86.75 23.38 -49.61
N ARG A 339 -87.03 23.00 -50.87
CA ARG A 339 -86.20 22.07 -51.65
C ARG A 339 -85.26 22.76 -52.64
N ASP A 340 -85.61 23.97 -53.09
CA ASP A 340 -84.85 24.71 -54.10
C ASP A 340 -83.81 25.67 -53.46
N GLU A 341 -83.62 25.62 -52.14
CA GLU A 341 -82.55 26.26 -51.35
C GLU A 341 -81.77 25.20 -50.56
#